data_AF-A0A559JAE2-F1
#
_entry.id   AF-A0A559JAE2-F1
#
_cell.length_a   1.000
_cell.length_b   1.000
_cell.length_c   1.000
_cell.angle_alpha   90.00
_cell.angle_beta   90.00
_cell.angle_gamma   90.00
#
_symmetry.space_group_name_H-M   'P 1'
#
loop_
_entity.id
_entity.type
_entity.pdbx_description
1 polymer ?
#
loop_
_entity_poly.entity_id
_entity_poly.type
_entity_poly.pdbx_seq_one_letter_code
_entity_poly.pdbx_strand_id
1 'polypeptide(L)'
;MILRLKTKREQASVQSVERQSLIADIRRAEQERKVAEWRFHHALGEDHVDYAIYSLEAAEKKLGMLLRQAKLQWEDRPERKEGEGAG
;
A
#
# COMPACT_ATOMS: atom_id res chain seq x y z
N MET A 1 15.99 -17.50 -27.35
CA MET A 1 15.11 -16.60 -26.58
C MET A 1 16.00 -15.80 -25.63
N ILE A 2 16.28 -14.52 -25.94
CA ILE A 2 17.25 -13.71 -25.17
C ILE A 2 16.52 -13.09 -23.97
N LEU A 3 16.85 -13.53 -22.76
CA LEU A 3 16.43 -12.89 -21.52
C LEU A 3 17.16 -11.55 -21.39
N ARG A 4 16.45 -10.43 -21.62
CA ARG A 4 16.96 -9.08 -21.35
C ARG A 4 17.19 -8.92 -19.84
N LEU A 5 18.44 -8.91 -19.42
CA LEU A 5 18.82 -8.43 -18.09
C LEU A 5 18.60 -6.91 -18.06
N LYS A 6 17.65 -6.45 -17.25
CA LYS A 6 17.38 -5.01 -17.06
C LYS A 6 18.60 -4.36 -16.42
N THR A 7 18.95 -3.17 -16.90
CA THR A 7 20.04 -2.38 -16.31
C THR A 7 19.64 -1.86 -14.91
N LYS A 8 20.63 -1.64 -14.03
CA LYS A 8 20.42 -1.17 -12.64
C LYS A 8 19.57 0.12 -12.56
N ARG A 9 19.68 1.01 -13.55
CA ARG A 9 18.87 2.24 -13.66
C ARG A 9 17.40 1.96 -13.96
N GLU A 10 17.11 1.03 -14.88
CA GLU A 10 15.74 0.62 -15.20
C GLU A 10 15.08 -0.05 -13.99
N GLN A 11 15.79 -0.92 -13.27
CA GLN A 11 15.28 -1.54 -12.03
C GLN A 11 14.96 -0.51 -10.94
N ALA A 12 15.84 0.47 -10.73
CA ALA A 12 15.60 1.55 -9.76
C ALA A 12 14.37 2.40 -10.13
N SER A 13 14.19 2.69 -11.42
CA SER A 13 13.01 3.44 -11.91
C SER A 13 11.72 2.66 -11.70
N VAL A 14 11.70 1.36 -12.01
CA VAL A 14 10.53 0.49 -11.81
C VAL A 14 10.16 0.41 -10.33
N GLN A 15 11.13 0.18 -9.44
CA GLN A 15 10.87 0.19 -7.99
C GLN A 15 10.35 1.53 -7.48
N SER A 16 10.77 2.65 -8.08
CA SER A 16 10.26 3.97 -7.68
C SER A 16 8.79 4.15 -8.06
N VAL A 17 8.38 3.66 -9.23
CA VAL A 17 6.99 3.71 -9.71
C VAL A 17 6.12 2.77 -8.89
N GLU A 18 6.57 1.55 -8.61
CA GLU A 18 5.86 0.59 -7.77
C GLU A 18 5.62 1.14 -6.35
N ARG A 19 6.62 1.79 -5.75
CA ARG A 19 6.46 2.47 -4.46
C ARG A 19 5.42 3.59 -4.50
N GLN A 20 5.42 4.41 -5.56
CA GLN A 20 4.43 5.47 -5.72
C GLN A 20 3.03 4.92 -5.89
N SER A 21 2.86 3.84 -6.66
CA SER A 21 1.58 3.14 -6.80
C SER A 21 1.10 2.62 -5.45
N LEU A 22 1.97 1.97 -4.68
CA LEU A 22 1.62 1.44 -3.36
C LEU A 22 1.15 2.54 -2.40
N ILE A 23 1.83 3.69 -2.39
CA ILE A 23 1.40 4.85 -1.58
C ILE A 23 0.03 5.36 -2.03
N ALA A 24 -0.22 5.44 -3.34
CA ALA A 24 -1.50 5.86 -3.88
C ALA A 24 -2.63 4.87 -3.49
N ASP A 25 -2.35 3.57 -3.54
CA ASP A 25 -3.30 2.53 -3.15
C ASP A 25 -3.62 2.56 -1.66
N ILE A 26 -2.62 2.81 -0.80
CA ILE A 26 -2.82 3.00 0.65
C ILE A 26 -3.75 4.19 0.89
N ARG A 27 -3.46 5.35 0.30
CA ARG A 27 -4.31 6.55 0.45
C ARG A 27 -5.73 6.32 -0.02
N ARG A 28 -5.91 5.58 -1.12
CA ARG A 28 -7.23 5.21 -1.62
C ARG A 28 -7.97 4.31 -0.63
N ALA A 29 -7.31 3.29 -0.10
CA ALA A 29 -7.91 2.40 0.90
C ALA A 29 -8.27 3.13 2.20
N GLU A 30 -7.45 4.08 2.65
CA GLU A 30 -7.78 4.94 3.79
C GLU A 30 -9.02 5.80 3.54
N GLN A 31 -9.15 6.35 2.33
CA GLN A 31 -10.33 7.12 1.95
C GLN A 31 -11.58 6.23 1.90
N GLU A 32 -11.48 5.04 1.30
CA GLU A 32 -12.56 4.04 1.28
C GLU A 32 -13.02 3.70 2.70
N ARG A 33 -12.07 3.48 3.62
CA ARG A 33 -12.36 3.21 5.04
C ARG A 33 -13.12 4.36 5.69
N LYS A 34 -12.64 5.60 5.55
CA LYS A 34 -13.29 6.80 6.12
C LYS A 34 -14.72 6.98 5.62
N VAL A 35 -14.96 6.74 4.32
CA VAL A 35 -16.30 6.86 3.76
C VAL A 35 -17.21 5.74 4.27
N ALA A 36 -16.71 4.50 4.39
CA ALA A 36 -17.48 3.39 4.95
C ALA A 36 -17.82 3.63 6.44
N GLU A 37 -16.86 4.13 7.22
CA GLU A 37 -17.07 4.53 8.62
C GLU A 37 -18.11 5.65 8.74
N TRP A 38 -18.02 6.68 7.91
CA TRP A 38 -19.05 7.72 7.87
C TRP A 38 -20.44 7.15 7.52
N ARG A 39 -20.53 6.25 6.53
CA ARG A 39 -21.78 5.59 6.17
C ARG A 39 -22.34 4.77 7.33
N PHE A 40 -21.49 4.03 8.04
CA PHE A 40 -21.90 3.24 9.20
C PHE A 40 -22.53 4.12 10.27
N HIS A 41 -21.94 5.28 10.56
CA HIS A 41 -22.48 6.23 11.54
C HIS A 41 -23.77 6.93 11.12
N HIS A 42 -24.05 7.03 9.82
CA HIS A 42 -25.21 7.78 9.28
C HIS A 42 -26.23 6.88 8.57
N ALA A 43 -26.05 5.56 8.59
CA ALA A 43 -26.94 4.62 7.94
C ALA A 43 -28.32 4.64 8.62
N LEU A 44 -29.38 4.74 7.79
CA LEU A 44 -30.76 4.63 8.22
C LEU A 44 -31.36 3.38 7.61
N GLY A 45 -31.79 2.44 8.46
CA GLY A 45 -32.31 1.15 8.03
C GLY A 45 -31.24 0.06 7.94
N GLU A 46 -31.68 -1.18 8.12
CA GLU A 46 -30.86 -2.38 8.29
C GLU A 46 -29.92 -2.63 7.10
N ASP A 47 -30.44 -2.58 5.87
CA ASP A 47 -29.63 -2.80 4.64
C ASP A 47 -28.46 -1.81 4.49
N HIS A 48 -28.66 -0.54 4.90
CA HIS A 48 -27.61 0.46 4.82
C HIS A 48 -26.53 0.25 5.88
N VAL A 49 -26.91 -0.28 7.05
CA VAL A 49 -25.97 -0.65 8.11
C VAL A 49 -25.13 -1.85 7.66
N ASP A 50 -25.76 -2.89 7.13
CA ASP A 50 -25.07 -4.09 6.64
C ASP A 50 -24.09 -3.76 5.52
N TYR A 51 -24.53 -2.95 4.54
CA TYR A 51 -23.65 -2.49 3.47
C TYR A 51 -22.46 -1.69 4.02
N ALA A 52 -22.68 -0.83 5.02
CA ALA A 52 -21.61 -0.05 5.63
C ALA A 52 -20.60 -0.92 6.39
N ILE A 53 -21.08 -1.91 7.15
CA ILE A 53 -20.22 -2.87 7.87
C ILE A 53 -19.37 -3.66 6.87
N TYR A 54 -20.00 -4.24 5.85
CA TYR A 54 -19.29 -5.02 4.82
C TYR A 54 -18.21 -4.17 4.12
N SER A 55 -18.56 -2.94 3.77
CA SER A 55 -17.64 -2.01 3.12
C SER A 55 -16.47 -1.61 4.04
N LEU A 56 -16.75 -1.40 5.33
CA LEU A 56 -15.74 -1.02 6.31
C LEU A 56 -14.74 -2.16 6.53
N GLU A 57 -15.23 -3.39 6.74
CA GLU A 57 -14.36 -4.57 6.90
C GLU A 57 -13.47 -4.80 5.68
N ALA A 58 -14.04 -4.66 4.48
CA ALA A 58 -13.28 -4.84 3.24
C ALA A 58 -12.17 -3.79 3.10
N ALA A 59 -12.47 -2.52 3.39
CA ALA A 59 -11.51 -1.44 3.35
C ALA A 59 -10.38 -1.62 4.39
N GLU A 60 -10.70 -2.06 5.60
CA GLU A 60 -9.73 -2.34 6.66
C GLU A 60 -8.80 -3.51 6.31
N LYS A 61 -9.36 -4.62 5.80
CA LYS A 61 -8.56 -5.77 5.35
C LYS A 61 -7.61 -5.37 4.22
N LYS A 62 -8.10 -4.61 3.23
CA LYS A 62 -7.30 -4.09 2.11
C LYS A 62 -6.18 -3.17 2.61
N LEU A 63 -6.49 -2.21 3.48
CA LEU A 63 -5.50 -1.31 4.06
C LEU A 63 -4.42 -2.09 4.82
N GLY A 64 -4.80 -3.07 5.64
CA GLY A 64 -3.85 -3.91 6.37
C GLY A 64 -2.92 -4.70 5.45
N MET A 65 -3.42 -5.23 4.33
CA MET A 65 -2.59 -5.89 3.32
C MET A 65 -1.57 -4.94 2.69
N LEU A 66 -2.01 -3.74 2.29
CA LEU A 66 -1.16 -2.73 1.66
C LEU A 66 -0.08 -2.22 2.63
N LEU A 67 -0.41 -2.01 3.90
CA LEU A 67 0.55 -1.60 4.92
C LEU A 67 1.61 -2.67 5.19
N ARG A 68 1.22 -3.96 5.19
CA ARG A 68 2.19 -5.07 5.27
C ARG A 68 3.12 -5.08 4.07
N GLN A 69 2.60 -4.87 2.85
CA GLN A 69 3.43 -4.76 1.65
C GLN A 69 4.40 -3.58 1.73
N ALA A 70 3.95 -2.43 2.22
CA ALA A 70 4.79 -1.25 2.39
C ALA A 70 5.91 -1.49 3.39
N LYS A 71 5.61 -2.18 4.51
CA LYS A 71 6.61 -2.56 5.50
C LYS A 71 7.67 -3.48 4.90
N LEU A 72 7.26 -4.51 4.15
CA LEU A 72 8.20 -5.43 3.49
C LEU A 72 9.12 -4.70 2.50
N GLN A 73 8.57 -3.76 1.70
CA GLN A 73 9.38 -2.95 0.78
C GLN A 73 10.32 -1.97 1.50
N TRP A 74 10.00 -1.58 2.73
CA TRP A 74 10.87 -0.74 3.55
C TRP A 74 12.04 -1.54 4.14
N GLU A 75 11.76 -2.74 4.66
CA GLU A 75 12.75 -3.65 5.25
C GLU A 75 13.68 -4.28 4.20
N ASP A 76 13.20 -4.50 2.97
CA ASP A 76 14.02 -5.00 1.84
C ASP A 76 14.99 -3.93 1.29
N ARG A 77 14.97 -2.70 1.84
CA ARG A 77 15.99 -1.71 1.52
C ARG A 77 17.29 -2.13 2.22
N PRO A 78 18.36 -2.51 1.49
CA PRO A 78 19.63 -2.75 2.14
C PRO A 78 20.03 -1.45 2.82
N GLU A 79 20.18 -1.48 4.14
CA GLU A 79 20.80 -0.41 4.89
C GLU A 79 22.09 -0.06 4.15
N ARG A 80 22.19 1.17 3.64
CA ARG A 80 23.49 1.66 3.20
C ARG A 80 24.35 1.63 4.45
N LYS A 81 25.24 0.64 4.55
CA LYS A 81 26.40 0.75 5.43
C LYS A 81 27.27 1.88 4.87
N GLU A 82 26.91 3.10 5.21
CA GLU A 82 27.79 4.25 5.14
C GLU A 82 28.76 4.10 6.32
N GLY A 83 30.01 3.77 6.02
CA GLY A 83 31.10 3.83 6.99
C GLY A 83 31.91 2.54 7.15
N GLU A 84 32.59 2.09 6.10
CA GLU A 84 33.86 1.40 6.29
C GLU A 84 34.74 1.59 5.05
N GLY A 85 35.85 2.31 5.23
CA GLY A 85 36.93 2.42 4.23
C GLY A 85 37.10 3.79 3.58
N ALA A 86 37.64 4.75 4.34
CA ALA A 86 38.60 5.73 3.81
C ALA A 86 39.31 6.43 4.98
N GLY A 87 40.59 6.11 5.17
CA GLY A 87 41.52 6.85 6.03
C GLY A 87 42.05 6.05 7.21
#